data_AF-A0AAJ3GX17-F1
#
_entry.id   AF-A0AAJ3GX17-F1
#
_cell.length_a   1.000
_cell.length_b   1.000
_cell.length_c   1.000
_cell.angle_alpha   90.00
_cell.angle_beta   90.00
_cell.angle_gamma   90.00
#
_symmetry.space_group_name_H-M   'P 1'
#
loop_
_entity.id
_entity.type
_entity.pdbx_description
1 polymer ?
#
loop_
_entity_poly.entity_id
_entity_poly.type
_entity_poly.pdbx_seq_one_letter_code
_entity_poly.pdbx_strand_id
1 'polypeptide(L)'
;MNTFTSFKRVVCAGVLLTLGGCLTMSGNYKVTAVDANGTPAKMVFTTQGHGIYSVRNAFCMNNPKGTVTIRDLETGKELKSESPYHCR
;
A
#
# COMPACT_ATOMS: atom_id res chain seq x y z
N MET A 1 -48.66 29.56 -5.67
CA MET A 1 -47.71 29.03 -4.66
C MET A 1 -47.18 27.71 -5.20
N ASN A 2 -45.95 27.64 -5.71
CA ASN A 2 -45.25 26.37 -6.04
C ASN A 2 -43.79 26.67 -6.45
N THR A 3 -42.94 27.02 -5.48
CA THR A 3 -41.52 27.26 -5.76
C THR A 3 -40.60 27.04 -4.53
N PHE A 4 -41.02 26.21 -3.56
CA PHE A 4 -40.27 26.06 -2.30
C PHE A 4 -39.91 24.61 -1.91
N THR A 5 -40.08 23.64 -2.81
CA THR A 5 -39.88 22.21 -2.50
C THR A 5 -38.63 21.57 -3.09
N SER A 6 -37.90 22.23 -4.01
CA SER A 6 -36.75 21.61 -4.71
C SER A 6 -35.38 21.86 -4.06
N PHE A 7 -35.24 22.84 -3.16
CA PHE A 7 -33.92 23.21 -2.62
C PHE A 7 -33.40 22.28 -1.51
N LYS A 8 -34.29 21.52 -0.85
CA LYS A 8 -33.94 20.69 0.32
C LYS A 8 -33.22 19.39 -0.02
N ARG A 9 -33.31 18.90 -1.26
CA ARG A 9 -32.74 17.60 -1.66
C ARG A 9 -31.32 17.67 -2.22
N VAL A 10 -30.88 18.85 -2.66
CA VAL A 10 -29.57 19.03 -3.29
C VAL A 10 -28.45 19.11 -2.25
N VAL A 11 -28.74 19.62 -1.05
CA VAL A 11 -27.74 19.81 0.02
C VAL A 11 -27.27 18.47 0.63
N CYS A 12 -28.12 17.45 0.68
CA CYS A 12 -27.74 16.13 1.22
C CYS A 12 -26.87 15.29 0.27
N ALA A 13 -26.85 15.58 -1.03
CA ALA A 13 -26.07 14.82 -2.00
C ALA A 13 -24.61 15.29 -2.14
N GLY A 14 -24.31 16.54 -1.77
CA GLY A 14 -22.96 17.11 -1.91
C GLY A 14 -21.96 16.67 -0.84
N VAL A 15 -22.42 16.29 0.36
CA VAL A 15 -21.55 15.98 1.51
C VAL A 15 -20.97 14.56 1.45
N LEU A 16 -21.56 13.64 0.67
CA LEU A 16 -21.09 12.26 0.58
C LEU A 16 -19.86 12.08 -0.33
N LEU A 17 -19.53 13.07 -1.17
CA LEU A 17 -18.43 12.98 -2.14
C LEU A 17 -17.05 13.42 -1.61
N THR A 18 -16.96 13.92 -0.38
CA THR A 18 -15.68 14.44 0.17
C THR A 18 -14.96 13.49 1.12
N LEU A 19 -15.47 12.28 1.34
CA LEU A 19 -14.86 11.25 2.21
C LEU A 19 -13.87 10.34 1.47
N GLY A 20 -13.33 10.77 0.33
CA GLY A 20 -12.13 10.18 -0.26
C GLY A 20 -10.91 10.52 0.59
N GLY A 21 -10.84 9.96 1.80
CA GLY A 21 -9.68 10.09 2.68
C GLY A 21 -8.43 9.63 1.94
N CYS A 22 -7.39 10.47 1.95
CA CYS A 22 -6.08 10.07 1.44
C CYS A 22 -5.58 8.91 2.33
N LEU A 23 -5.62 7.68 1.80
CA LEU A 23 -5.02 6.51 2.44
C LEU A 23 -3.50 6.66 2.33
N THR A 24 -2.92 7.57 3.12
CA THR A 24 -1.48 7.64 3.29
C THR A 24 -1.08 6.37 4.03
N MET A 25 -0.32 5.51 3.37
CA MET A 25 0.21 4.33 4.02
C MET A 25 1.22 4.80 5.08
N SER A 26 0.87 4.67 6.36
CA SER A 26 1.69 5.11 7.48
C SER A 26 2.12 3.90 8.31
N GLY A 27 3.42 3.70 8.47
CA GLY A 27 3.98 2.59 9.25
C GLY A 27 5.45 2.38 8.93
N ASN A 28 6.18 1.76 9.86
CA ASN A 28 7.56 1.36 9.69
C ASN A 28 7.61 -0.11 9.25
N TYR A 29 8.18 -0.38 8.08
CA TYR A 29 8.18 -1.70 7.48
C TYR A 29 9.59 -2.22 7.24
N LYS A 30 9.80 -3.50 7.54
CA LYS A 30 10.96 -4.29 7.14
C LYS A 30 10.63 -5.02 5.84
N VAL A 31 11.43 -4.78 4.83
CA VAL A 31 11.33 -5.41 3.52
C VAL A 31 12.48 -6.40 3.37
N THR A 32 12.13 -7.66 3.13
CA THR A 32 13.06 -8.75 2.82
C THR A 32 12.67 -9.37 1.48
N ALA A 33 13.62 -10.01 0.79
CA ALA A 33 13.31 -10.65 -0.48
C ALA A 33 14.07 -11.96 -0.66
N VAL A 34 13.52 -12.83 -1.50
CA VAL A 34 14.14 -14.06 -1.99
C VAL A 34 14.16 -14.05 -3.51
N ASP A 35 15.22 -14.59 -4.10
CA ASP A 35 15.32 -14.73 -5.56
C ASP A 35 14.46 -15.90 -6.09
N ALA A 36 14.57 -16.16 -7.40
CA ALA A 36 13.83 -17.23 -8.08
C ALA A 36 14.13 -18.64 -7.55
N ASN A 37 15.29 -18.83 -6.92
CA ASN A 37 15.75 -20.10 -6.36
C ASN A 37 15.42 -20.21 -4.86
N GLY A 38 14.76 -19.21 -4.29
CA GLY A 38 14.50 -19.12 -2.85
C GLY A 38 15.72 -18.66 -2.04
N THR A 39 16.78 -18.18 -2.70
CA THR A 39 17.95 -17.65 -2.00
C THR A 39 17.60 -16.30 -1.40
N PRO A 40 17.79 -16.09 -0.08
CA PRO A 40 17.58 -14.79 0.53
C PRO A 40 18.47 -13.75 -0.13
N ALA A 41 17.85 -12.70 -0.66
CA ALA A 41 18.59 -11.55 -1.12
C ALA A 41 19.24 -10.88 0.09
N LYS A 42 20.49 -10.41 -0.07
CA LYS A 42 21.19 -9.60 0.96
C LYS A 42 20.62 -8.18 1.04
N MET A 43 19.30 -8.06 1.06
CA MET A 43 18.59 -6.81 1.23
C MET A 43 17.63 -6.92 2.39
N VAL A 44 17.88 -6.08 3.39
CA VAL A 44 16.97 -5.85 4.50
C VAL A 44 16.82 -4.34 4.59
N PHE A 45 15.70 -3.84 4.10
CA PHE A 45 15.43 -2.41 4.12
C PHE A 45 14.36 -2.10 5.15
N THR A 46 14.60 -1.06 5.93
CA THR A 46 13.56 -0.43 6.76
C THR A 46 13.07 0.80 6.01
N THR A 47 11.76 0.92 5.89
CA THR A 47 11.16 2.03 5.14
C THR A 47 9.83 2.41 5.73
N GLN A 48 9.39 3.63 5.44
CA GLN A 48 8.14 4.16 5.94
C GLN A 48 7.15 4.31 4.80
N GLY A 49 5.91 3.87 5.07
CA GLY A 49 4.81 4.08 4.13
C GLY A 49 5.14 3.66 2.71
N HIS A 50 4.91 4.56 1.75
CA HIS A 50 5.10 4.32 0.31
C HIS A 50 6.53 3.92 -0.11
N GLY A 51 7.55 4.07 0.75
CA GLY A 51 8.90 3.64 0.42
C GLY A 51 9.04 2.13 0.19
N ILE A 52 8.09 1.30 0.64
CA ILE A 52 8.04 -0.13 0.31
C ILE A 52 8.01 -0.38 -1.20
N TYR A 53 7.35 0.50 -1.95
CA TYR A 53 7.15 0.34 -3.39
C TYR A 53 8.45 0.56 -4.13
N SER A 54 9.24 1.55 -3.72
CA SER A 54 10.55 1.83 -4.30
C SER A 54 11.51 0.66 -4.09
N VAL A 55 11.59 0.13 -2.87
CA VAL A 55 12.46 -1.01 -2.54
C VAL A 55 12.05 -2.25 -3.34
N ARG A 56 10.75 -2.56 -3.35
CA ARG A 56 10.18 -3.68 -4.10
C ARG A 56 10.49 -3.58 -5.59
N ASN A 57 10.22 -2.42 -6.19
CA ASN A 57 10.43 -2.21 -7.63
C ASN A 57 11.92 -2.32 -7.97
N ALA A 58 12.82 -1.76 -7.15
CA ALA A 58 14.26 -1.88 -7.33
C ALA A 58 14.75 -3.33 -7.29
N PHE A 59 14.20 -4.15 -6.39
CA PHE A 59 14.53 -5.58 -6.34
C PHE A 59 14.01 -6.32 -7.57
N CYS A 60 12.75 -6.11 -7.93
CA CYS A 60 12.11 -6.83 -9.05
C CYS A 60 12.78 -6.54 -10.40
N MET A 61 13.35 -5.35 -10.61
CA MET A 61 14.12 -5.04 -11.83
C MET A 61 15.32 -5.98 -12.01
N ASN A 62 15.93 -6.44 -10.92
CA ASN A 62 17.09 -7.34 -10.97
C ASN A 62 16.69 -8.82 -10.79
N ASN A 63 15.51 -9.09 -10.25
CA ASN A 63 15.04 -10.43 -9.90
C ASN A 63 13.57 -10.61 -10.33
N PRO A 64 13.29 -10.81 -11.63
CA PRO A 64 11.93 -10.83 -12.18
C PRO A 64 11.07 -11.99 -11.65
N LYS A 65 11.67 -13.04 -11.08
CA LYS A 65 10.96 -14.17 -10.45
C LYS A 65 11.14 -14.21 -8.93
N GLY A 66 11.66 -13.14 -8.33
CA GLY A 66 11.84 -13.04 -6.89
C GLY A 66 10.52 -12.80 -6.16
N THR A 67 10.54 -13.01 -4.84
CA THR A 67 9.41 -12.73 -3.95
C THR A 67 9.85 -11.76 -2.87
N VAL A 68 9.07 -10.71 -2.66
CA VAL A 68 9.29 -9.68 -1.63
C VAL A 68 8.30 -9.89 -0.50
N THR A 69 8.80 -9.88 0.74
CA THR A 69 8.00 -9.98 1.95
C THR A 69 8.13 -8.70 2.76
N ILE A 70 7.01 -8.15 3.18
CA ILE A 70 6.94 -6.87 3.92
C ILE A 70 6.32 -7.14 5.29
N ARG A 71 7.04 -6.78 6.35
CA ARG A 71 6.59 -6.95 7.73
C ARG A 71 6.59 -5.61 8.43
N ASP A 72 5.56 -5.37 9.22
CA ASP A 72 5.51 -4.25 10.15
C ASP A 72 6.60 -4.43 11.22
N LEU A 73 7.39 -3.39 11.46
CA LEU A 73 8.52 -3.44 12.39
C LEU A 73 8.08 -3.45 13.85
N GLU A 74 6.94 -2.84 14.16
CA GLU A 74 6.45 -2.72 15.53
C GLU A 74 5.79 -4.02 16.00
N THR A 75 4.99 -4.63 15.12
CA THR A 75 4.21 -5.84 15.43
C THR A 75 4.85 -7.12 14.91
N GLY A 76 5.82 -7.04 14.01
CA GLY A 76 6.43 -8.19 13.32
C GLY A 76 5.50 -8.90 12.33
N LYS A 77 4.26 -8.42 12.19
CA LYS A 77 3.23 -9.03 11.35
C LYS A 77 3.48 -8.72 9.89
N GLU A 78 3.18 -9.69 9.03
CA GLU A 78 3.24 -9.49 7.60
C GLU A 78 2.11 -8.56 7.13
N LEU A 79 2.47 -7.57 6.30
CA LEU A 79 1.53 -6.64 5.71
C LEU A 79 0.79 -7.32 4.55
N LYS A 80 -0.29 -8.05 4.89
CA LYS A 80 -1.04 -8.89 3.93
C LYS A 80 -1.60 -8.16 2.71
N SER A 81 -1.79 -6.84 2.78
CA SER A 81 -2.25 -6.04 1.64
C SER A 81 -1.18 -5.90 0.56
N GLU A 82 0.10 -6.03 0.91
CA GLU A 82 1.25 -5.75 0.03
C GLU A 82 2.25 -6.92 -0.05
N SER A 83 2.06 -7.96 0.77
CA SER A 83 2.96 -9.10 0.94
C SER A 83 2.17 -10.43 0.98
N PRO A 84 2.69 -11.51 0.41
CA PRO A 84 3.93 -11.57 -0.38
C PRO A 84 3.72 -11.01 -1.80
N TYR A 85 4.69 -10.22 -2.27
CA TYR A 85 4.68 -9.69 -3.63
C TYR A 85 5.59 -10.53 -4.52
N HIS A 86 5.02 -11.07 -5.59
CA HIS A 86 5.77 -11.83 -6.59
C HIS A 86 6.16 -10.87 -7.72
N CYS A 87 7.47 -10.74 -7.97
CA CYS A 87 7.97 -9.98 -9.10
C CYS A 87 7.48 -10.60 -10.42
N ARG A 88 7.41 -9.77 -11.47
CA ARG A 88 6.96 -10.14 -12.81
C ARG A 88 7.94 -9.61 -13.84
#